data_AF-A0A959ZKW0-F1
#
_entry.id   AF-A0A959ZKW0-F1
#
_cell.length_a   1.000
_cell.length_b   1.000
_cell.length_c   1.000
_cell.angle_alpha   90.00
_cell.angle_beta   90.00
_cell.angle_gamma   90.00
#
_symmetry.space_group_name_H-M   'P 1'
#
loop_
_entity.id
_entity.type
_entity.pdbx_description
1 polymer ?
#
loop_
_entity_poly.entity_id
_entity_poly.type
_entity_poly.pdbx_seq_one_letter_code
_entity_poly.pdbx_strand_id
1 'polypeptide(L)'
;MSGYLRRLATTGAAYTAASILSKLIAVALLPLYTRYLTPADYGAAEVMFSAVVAVSIVIRLGVVEALLRFYYKQGEEPAAVVSTSFATLFWAGLVSVIVLMPFAGPISDLLLGESEPTLARIAIGGLFVLTLSEYLLTIFRLDERARAFFT
;
A
#
# COMPACT_ATOMS: atom_id res chain seq x y z
N MET A 1 -3.03 29.23 19.93
CA MET A 1 -1.88 28.38 19.51
C MET A 1 -1.76 27.07 20.31
N SER A 2 -1.97 27.05 21.64
CA SER A 2 -1.84 25.83 22.47
C SER A 2 -2.79 24.68 22.09
N GLY A 3 -4.02 24.97 21.67
CA GLY A 3 -5.01 23.96 21.26
C GLY A 3 -4.62 23.18 19.98
N TYR A 4 -4.00 23.86 19.01
CA TYR A 4 -3.51 23.23 17.77
C TYR A 4 -2.31 22.32 18.04
N LEU A 5 -1.38 22.75 18.89
CA LEU A 5 -0.24 21.92 19.31
C LEU A 5 -0.70 20.68 20.09
N ARG A 6 -1.70 20.82 20.96
CA ARG A 6 -2.27 19.68 21.70
C ARG A 6 -2.99 18.71 20.76
N ARG A 7 -3.76 19.21 19.79
CA ARG A 7 -4.43 18.36 18.78
C ARG A 7 -3.41 17.65 17.88
N LEU A 8 -2.39 18.35 17.41
CA LEU A 8 -1.30 17.77 16.62
C LEU A 8 -0.54 16.69 17.42
N ALA A 9 -0.25 16.95 18.69
CA ALA A 9 0.42 15.99 19.57
C ALA A 9 -0.44 14.75 19.82
N THR A 10 -1.73 14.90 20.13
CA THR A 10 -2.63 13.75 20.38
C THR A 10 -2.85 12.92 19.11
N THR A 11 -3.11 13.56 17.96
CA THR A 11 -3.33 12.87 16.69
C THR A 11 -2.03 12.23 16.20
N GLY A 12 -0.92 12.94 16.24
CA GLY A 12 0.41 12.41 15.88
C GLY A 12 0.84 11.25 16.78
N ALA A 13 0.63 11.35 18.10
CA ALA A 13 0.91 10.27 19.03
C ALA A 13 0.04 9.04 18.77
N ALA A 14 -1.25 9.20 18.46
CA ALA A 14 -2.13 8.09 18.13
C ALA A 14 -1.69 7.34 16.86
N TYR A 15 -1.37 8.06 15.77
CA TYR A 15 -0.86 7.43 14.54
C TYR A 15 0.50 6.76 14.75
N THR A 16 1.40 7.40 15.51
CA THR A 16 2.71 6.84 15.81
C THR A 16 2.59 5.60 16.69
N ALA A 17 1.74 5.62 17.72
CA ALA A 17 1.47 4.48 18.57
C ALA A 17 0.86 3.31 17.78
N ALA A 18 -0.10 3.58 16.90
CA ALA A 18 -0.68 2.56 16.01
C ALA A 18 0.38 1.93 15.08
N SER A 19 1.28 2.75 14.52
CA SER A 19 2.38 2.27 13.67
C SER A 19 3.37 1.41 14.45
N ILE A 20 3.78 1.85 15.66
CA ILE A 20 4.66 1.08 16.53
C ILE A 20 4.01 -0.24 16.92
N LEU A 21 2.73 -0.22 17.32
CA LEU A 21 2.00 -1.42 17.70
C LEU A 21 1.92 -2.42 16.54
N SER A 22 1.63 -1.94 15.33
CA SER A 22 1.63 -2.79 14.12
C SER A 22 3.00 -3.44 13.87
N LYS A 23 4.09 -2.68 14.05
CA LYS A 23 5.46 -3.23 13.93
C LYS A 23 5.80 -4.22 15.04
N LEU A 24 5.37 -3.98 16.28
CA LEU A 24 5.57 -4.91 17.39
C LEU A 24 4.84 -6.22 17.15
N ILE A 25 3.60 -6.17 16.63
CA ILE A 25 2.86 -7.37 16.22
C ILE A 25 3.62 -8.11 15.12
N ALA A 26 4.13 -7.41 14.10
CA ALA A 26 4.93 -8.03 13.04
C ALA A 26 6.18 -8.76 13.59
N VAL A 27 6.90 -8.12 14.52
CA VAL A 27 8.06 -8.74 15.19
C VAL A 27 7.64 -9.93 16.05
N ALA A 28 6.53 -9.84 16.77
CA ALA A 28 5.99 -10.93 17.57
C ALA A 28 5.51 -12.13 16.74
N LEU A 29 5.19 -11.92 15.45
CA LEU A 29 4.84 -12.98 14.50
C LEU A 29 6.08 -13.63 13.86
N LEU A 30 7.27 -13.04 13.96
CA LEU A 30 8.49 -13.64 13.41
C LEU A 30 8.72 -15.08 13.90
N PRO A 31 8.65 -15.40 15.21
CA PRO A 31 8.84 -16.76 15.70
C PRO A 31 7.80 -17.75 15.16
N LEU A 32 6.58 -17.26 14.87
CA LEU A 32 5.53 -18.06 14.27
C LEU A 32 5.88 -18.37 12.81
N TYR A 33 6.29 -17.35 12.03
CA TYR A 33 6.69 -17.53 10.64
C TYR A 33 7.92 -18.43 10.51
N THR A 34 8.98 -18.18 11.29
CA THR A 34 10.23 -18.97 11.22
C THR A 34 10.08 -20.40 11.75
N ARG A 35 8.95 -20.75 12.38
CA ARG A 35 8.65 -22.13 12.77
C ARG A 35 8.09 -22.96 11.60
N TYR A 36 7.39 -22.31 10.66
CA TYR A 36 6.77 -22.95 9.51
C TYR A 36 7.48 -22.67 8.19
N LEU A 37 8.24 -21.57 8.11
CA LEU A 37 9.02 -21.15 6.96
C LEU A 37 10.50 -21.20 7.29
N THR A 38 11.32 -21.58 6.32
CA THR A 38 12.77 -21.42 6.49
C THR A 38 13.13 -19.92 6.44
N PRO A 39 14.29 -19.52 7.00
CA PRO A 39 14.76 -18.14 6.87
C PRO A 39 14.89 -17.67 5.42
N ALA A 40 15.20 -18.60 4.49
CA ALA A 40 15.29 -18.32 3.06
C ALA A 40 13.91 -17.97 2.47
N ASP A 41 12.88 -18.77 2.76
CA ASP A 41 11.52 -18.53 2.27
C ASP A 41 10.94 -17.20 2.77
N TYR A 42 11.19 -16.88 4.05
CA TYR A 42 10.76 -15.61 4.63
C TYR A 42 11.51 -14.42 3.99
N GLY A 43 12.82 -14.54 3.81
CA GLY A 43 13.62 -13.52 3.13
C GLY A 43 13.16 -13.28 1.69
N ALA A 44 12.86 -14.34 0.94
CA ALA A 44 12.33 -14.23 -0.41
C ALA A 44 10.99 -13.48 -0.45
N ALA A 45 10.07 -13.80 0.47
CA ALA A 45 8.80 -13.10 0.58
C ALA A 45 8.97 -11.61 0.92
N GLU A 46 9.92 -11.27 1.81
CA GLU A 46 10.17 -9.89 2.22
C GLU A 46 10.85 -9.05 1.12
N VAL A 47 11.78 -9.64 0.37
CA VAL A 47 12.37 -9.02 -0.83
C VAL A 47 11.28 -8.75 -1.87
N MET A 48 10.43 -9.74 -2.13
CA MET A 48 9.34 -9.62 -3.09
C MET A 48 8.31 -8.57 -2.66
N PHE A 49 7.95 -8.53 -1.38
CA PHE A 49 7.06 -7.50 -0.82
C PHE A 49 7.68 -6.10 -0.95
N SER A 50 8.97 -5.96 -0.66
CA SER A 50 9.69 -4.68 -0.80
C SER A 50 9.70 -4.20 -2.25
N ALA A 51 9.89 -5.12 -3.21
CA ALA A 51 9.79 -4.82 -4.63
C ALA A 51 8.37 -4.36 -5.01
N VAL A 52 7.33 -5.03 -4.51
CA VAL A 52 5.94 -4.61 -4.70
C VAL A 52 5.70 -3.19 -4.18
N VAL A 53 6.18 -2.86 -2.97
CA VAL A 53 6.07 -1.50 -2.43
C VAL A 53 6.76 -0.49 -3.34
N ALA A 54 8.00 -0.76 -3.75
CA ALA A 54 8.76 0.13 -4.63
C ALA A 54 8.07 0.36 -5.98
N VAL A 55 7.62 -0.70 -6.64
CA VAL A 55 6.92 -0.63 -7.93
C VAL A 55 5.57 0.09 -7.80
N SER A 56 4.87 -0.09 -6.67
CA SER A 56 3.59 0.57 -6.42
C SER A 56 3.70 2.09 -6.41
N ILE A 57 4.82 2.64 -5.94
CA ILE A 57 5.09 4.09 -5.95
C ILE A 57 5.12 4.61 -7.39
N VAL A 58 5.81 3.88 -8.28
CA VAL A 58 5.92 4.24 -9.71
C VAL A 58 4.55 4.13 -10.38
N ILE A 59 3.80 3.04 -10.16
CA ILE A 59 2.48 2.84 -10.77
C ILE A 59 1.49 3.93 -10.36
N ARG A 60 1.58 4.42 -9.12
CA ARG A 60 0.66 5.45 -8.63
C ARG A 60 0.84 6.80 -9.28
N LEU A 61 2.01 7.10 -9.83
CA LEU A 61 2.28 8.35 -10.57
C LEU A 61 1.81 9.63 -9.84
N GLY A 62 1.84 9.65 -8.51
CA GLY A 62 1.39 10.79 -7.71
C GLY A 62 -0.13 11.01 -7.67
N VAL A 63 -0.95 10.03 -8.09
CA VAL A 63 -2.42 10.17 -8.13
C VAL A 63 -3.02 10.37 -6.75
N VAL A 64 -2.42 9.81 -5.70
CA VAL A 64 -2.87 10.00 -4.32
C VAL A 64 -2.73 11.47 -3.92
N GLU A 65 -1.59 12.08 -4.22
CA GLU A 65 -1.30 13.49 -3.97
C GLU A 65 -2.17 14.41 -4.82
N ALA A 66 -2.42 14.03 -6.08
CA ALA A 66 -3.35 14.73 -6.95
C ALA A 66 -4.78 14.70 -6.36
N LEU A 67 -5.26 13.54 -5.92
CA LEU A 67 -6.56 13.43 -5.25
C LEU A 67 -6.64 14.39 -4.05
N LEU A 68 -5.68 14.33 -3.13
CA LEU A 68 -5.66 15.19 -1.94
C LEU A 68 -5.68 16.68 -2.27
N ARG A 69 -5.03 17.09 -3.37
CA ARG A 69 -4.97 18.49 -3.83
C ARG A 69 -6.26 18.93 -4.52
N PHE A 70 -6.76 18.13 -5.45
CA PHE A 70 -7.89 18.50 -6.31
C PHE A 70 -9.25 18.29 -5.63
N TYR A 71 -9.33 17.42 -4.63
CA TYR A 71 -10.57 17.17 -3.87
C TYR A 71 -11.15 18.43 -3.21
N TYR A 72 -10.29 19.31 -2.66
CA TYR A 72 -10.71 20.55 -1.99
C TYR A 72 -10.57 21.81 -2.87
N LYS A 73 -10.25 21.66 -4.15
CA LYS A 73 -10.00 22.80 -5.05
C LYS A 73 -11.34 23.39 -5.52
N GLN A 74 -11.51 24.70 -5.34
CA GLN A 74 -12.70 25.40 -5.83
C GLN A 74 -12.80 25.32 -7.36
N GLY A 75 -13.99 25.02 -7.88
CA GLY A 75 -14.27 24.87 -9.30
C GLY A 75 -14.16 23.43 -9.83
N GLU A 76 -13.70 22.48 -9.01
CA GLU A 76 -13.73 21.06 -9.33
C GLU A 76 -14.89 20.37 -8.60
N GLU A 77 -15.47 19.34 -9.21
CA GLU A 77 -16.47 18.49 -8.56
C GLU A 77 -15.78 17.31 -7.85
N PRO A 78 -15.86 17.18 -6.50
CA PRO A 78 -15.13 16.16 -5.76
C PRO A 78 -15.43 14.72 -6.23
N ALA A 79 -16.68 14.44 -6.61
CA ALA A 79 -17.08 13.14 -7.12
C ALA A 79 -16.39 12.79 -8.45
N ALA A 80 -16.24 13.77 -9.35
CA ALA A 80 -15.55 13.60 -10.62
C ALA A 80 -14.03 13.41 -10.42
N VAL A 81 -13.44 14.14 -9.47
CA VAL A 81 -12.03 13.96 -9.10
C VAL A 81 -11.80 12.53 -8.60
N VAL A 82 -12.60 12.07 -7.62
CA VAL A 82 -12.49 10.74 -7.03
C VAL A 82 -12.67 9.63 -8.07
N SER A 83 -13.67 9.75 -8.96
CA SER A 83 -13.93 8.73 -9.99
C SER A 83 -12.79 8.66 -11.01
N THR A 84 -12.26 9.81 -11.43
CA THR A 84 -11.16 9.89 -12.40
C THR A 84 -9.86 9.36 -11.81
N SER A 85 -9.50 9.74 -10.58
CA SER A 85 -8.29 9.23 -9.92
C SER A 85 -8.41 7.74 -9.58
N PHE A 86 -9.60 7.27 -9.19
CA PHE A 86 -9.87 5.85 -8.97
C PHE A 86 -9.70 5.07 -10.27
N ALA A 87 -10.35 5.50 -11.35
CA ALA A 87 -10.27 4.84 -12.65
C ALA A 87 -8.82 4.80 -13.16
N THR A 88 -8.08 5.89 -13.00
CA THR A 88 -6.66 5.99 -13.39
C THR A 88 -5.83 4.95 -12.65
N LEU A 89 -5.94 4.88 -11.32
CA LEU A 89 -5.19 3.91 -10.52
C LEU A 89 -5.63 2.47 -10.75
N PHE A 90 -6.93 2.24 -10.90
CA PHE A 90 -7.49 0.93 -11.18
C PHE A 90 -6.94 0.39 -12.50
N TRP A 91 -6.99 1.17 -13.58
CA TRP A 91 -6.47 0.76 -14.88
C TRP A 91 -4.94 0.66 -14.88
N ALA A 92 -4.22 1.60 -14.27
CA ALA A 92 -2.76 1.52 -14.15
C ALA A 92 -2.33 0.26 -13.39
N GLY A 93 -3.00 -0.05 -12.28
CA GLY A 93 -2.78 -1.28 -11.52
C GLY A 93 -3.10 -2.53 -12.35
N LEU A 94 -4.25 -2.56 -13.02
CA LEU A 94 -4.64 -3.72 -13.84
C LEU A 94 -3.67 -3.96 -15.00
N VAL A 95 -3.29 -2.90 -15.71
CA VAL A 95 -2.27 -2.96 -16.79
C VAL A 95 -0.95 -3.46 -16.23
N SER A 96 -0.53 -2.98 -15.05
CA SER A 96 0.72 -3.46 -14.44
C SER A 96 0.69 -4.97 -14.16
N VAL A 97 -0.43 -5.51 -13.69
CA VAL A 97 -0.58 -6.95 -13.46
C VAL A 97 -0.48 -7.71 -14.78
N ILE A 98 -1.22 -7.29 -15.79
CA ILE A 98 -1.25 -7.94 -17.11
C ILE A 98 0.15 -7.92 -17.74
N VAL A 99 0.86 -6.81 -17.62
CA VAL A 99 2.21 -6.64 -18.20
C VAL A 99 3.25 -7.44 -17.43
N LEU A 100 3.21 -7.46 -16.09
CA LEU A 100 4.23 -8.11 -15.27
C LEU A 100 4.05 -9.63 -15.17
N MET A 101 2.82 -10.15 -15.30
CA MET A 101 2.50 -11.57 -15.09
C MET A 101 3.29 -12.53 -16.00
N PRO A 102 3.53 -12.25 -17.30
CA PRO A 102 4.42 -13.06 -18.15
C PRO A 102 5.89 -13.05 -17.69
N PHE A 103 6.34 -11.98 -17.03
CA PHE A 103 7.72 -11.83 -16.55
C PHE A 103 7.92 -12.34 -15.12
N ALA A 104 6.95 -13.04 -14.53
CA ALA A 104 7.06 -13.51 -13.15
C ALA A 104 8.29 -14.40 -12.89
N GLY A 105 8.66 -15.27 -13.84
CA GLY A 105 9.88 -16.08 -13.74
C GLY A 105 11.16 -15.23 -13.74
N PRO A 106 11.40 -14.40 -14.78
CA PRO A 106 12.54 -13.49 -14.82
C PRO A 106 12.63 -12.52 -13.64
N ILE A 107 11.49 -12.00 -13.15
CA ILE A 107 11.44 -11.12 -11.98
C ILE A 107 11.89 -11.88 -10.72
N SER A 108 11.43 -13.12 -10.55
CA SER A 108 11.83 -13.96 -9.42
C SER A 108 13.32 -14.26 -9.44
N ASP A 109 13.84 -14.69 -10.59
CA ASP A 109 15.26 -15.00 -10.78
C ASP A 109 16.16 -13.78 -10.56
N LEU A 110 15.74 -12.61 -11.04
CA LEU A 110 16.47 -11.35 -10.84
C LEU A 110 16.51 -10.91 -9.38
N LEU A 111 15.39 -11.05 -8.64
CA LEU A 111 15.27 -10.55 -7.27
C LEU A 111 15.79 -11.53 -6.22
N LEU A 112 15.63 -12.83 -6.47
CA LEU A 112 15.91 -13.89 -5.50
C LEU A 112 17.15 -14.72 -5.86
N GLY A 113 17.62 -14.65 -7.11
CA GLY A 113 18.69 -15.52 -7.62
C GLY A 113 18.23 -16.97 -7.88
N GLU A 114 16.94 -17.23 -7.74
CA GLU A 114 16.30 -18.51 -8.02
C GLU A 114 14.92 -18.28 -8.66
N SER A 115 14.56 -19.14 -9.61
CA SER A 115 13.28 -19.03 -10.31
C SER A 115 12.15 -19.60 -9.45
N GLU A 116 11.46 -18.73 -8.72
CA GLU A 116 10.21 -19.02 -7.99
C GLU A 116 9.01 -18.23 -8.59
N PRO A 117 8.42 -18.67 -9.73
CA PRO A 117 7.40 -17.91 -10.44
C PRO A 117 6.09 -17.79 -9.66
N THR A 118 5.80 -18.75 -8.78
CA THR A 118 4.56 -18.74 -7.97
C THR A 118 4.57 -17.57 -6.98
N LEU A 119 5.69 -17.38 -6.27
CA LEU A 119 5.84 -16.27 -5.33
C LEU A 119 5.76 -14.91 -6.05
N ALA A 120 6.43 -14.78 -7.20
CA ALA A 120 6.36 -13.58 -8.03
C ALA A 120 4.93 -13.30 -8.53
N ARG A 121 4.16 -14.30 -8.95
CA ARG A 121 2.75 -14.13 -9.35
C ARG A 121 1.88 -13.65 -8.19
N ILE A 122 2.06 -14.22 -7.00
CA ILE A 122 1.35 -13.78 -5.78
C ILE A 122 1.66 -12.31 -5.51
N ALA A 123 2.93 -11.93 -5.59
CA ALA A 123 3.37 -10.55 -5.36
C ALA A 123 2.84 -9.57 -6.42
N ILE A 124 2.84 -9.96 -7.70
CA ILE A 124 2.25 -9.16 -8.78
C ILE A 124 0.74 -8.97 -8.54
N GLY A 125 0.02 -10.01 -8.12
CA GLY A 125 -1.38 -9.85 -7.69
C GLY A 125 -1.51 -8.91 -6.48
N GLY A 126 -0.61 -9.06 -5.51
CA GLY A 126 -0.51 -8.21 -4.33
C GLY A 126 -0.26 -6.74 -4.64
N LEU A 127 0.46 -6.43 -5.73
CA LEU A 127 0.72 -5.05 -6.19
C LEU A 127 -0.56 -4.30 -6.54
N PHE A 128 -1.48 -4.95 -7.23
CA PHE A 128 -2.79 -4.38 -7.54
C PHE A 128 -3.61 -4.14 -6.27
N VAL A 129 -3.65 -5.15 -5.39
CA VAL A 129 -4.38 -5.07 -4.12
C VAL A 129 -3.81 -3.94 -3.25
N LEU A 130 -2.48 -3.87 -3.07
CA LEU A 130 -1.79 -2.86 -2.29
C LEU A 130 -2.09 -1.45 -2.82
N THR A 131 -1.97 -1.26 -4.13
CA THR A 131 -2.21 0.03 -4.78
C THR A 131 -3.65 0.50 -4.59
N LEU A 132 -4.61 -0.42 -4.73
CA LEU A 132 -6.03 -0.09 -4.57
C LEU A 132 -6.38 0.15 -3.09
N SER A 133 -5.85 -0.66 -2.17
CA SER A 133 -6.07 -0.51 -0.73
C SER A 133 -5.55 0.82 -0.20
N GLU A 134 -4.36 1.26 -0.59
CA GLU A 134 -3.82 2.55 -0.14
C GLU A 134 -4.64 3.73 -0.67
N TYR A 135 -5.17 3.62 -1.89
CA TYR A 135 -6.08 4.63 -2.42
C TYR A 135 -7.41 4.67 -1.65
N LEU A 136 -8.02 3.52 -1.36
CA LEU A 136 -9.26 3.45 -0.56
C LEU A 136 -9.08 4.02 0.85
N LEU A 137 -7.95 3.69 1.50
CA LEU A 137 -7.59 4.27 2.80
C LEU A 137 -7.44 5.80 2.72
N THR A 138 -6.96 6.33 1.58
CA THR A 138 -6.87 7.78 1.36
C THR A 138 -8.25 8.42 1.25
N ILE A 139 -9.19 7.80 0.53
CA ILE A 139 -10.58 8.29 0.48
C ILE A 139 -11.20 8.29 1.88
N PHE A 140 -11.02 7.22 2.65
CA PHE A 140 -11.54 7.18 4.02
C PHE A 140 -10.95 8.27 4.93
N ARG A 141 -9.69 8.69 4.69
CA ARG A 141 -9.08 9.83 5.38
C ARG A 141 -9.69 11.16 4.95
N LEU A 142 -9.97 11.34 3.66
CA LEU A 142 -10.58 12.56 3.09
C LEU A 142 -12.00 12.80 3.56
N ASP A 143 -12.77 11.73 3.74
CA ASP A 143 -14.16 11.81 4.22
C ASP A 143 -14.30 12.14 5.72
N GLU A 144 -13.21 12.35 6.46
CA GLU A 144 -13.19 12.57 7.92
C GLU A 144 -14.05 11.57 8.71
N ARG A 145 -14.29 10.36 8.16
CA ARG A 145 -15.13 9.31 8.74
C ARG A 145 -14.40 8.53 9.85
N ALA A 146 -13.82 9.25 10.82
CA ALA A 146 -13.20 8.68 12.02
C ALA A 146 -14.14 7.80 12.86
N ARG A 147 -15.47 7.87 12.64
CA ARG A 147 -16.47 7.03 13.32
C ARG A 147 -16.74 5.67 12.66
N ALA A 148 -16.39 5.47 11.38
CA ALA A 148 -16.57 4.18 10.69
C ALA A 148 -15.43 3.18 10.97
N PHE A 149 -14.43 3.56 11.75
CA PHE A 149 -13.38 2.65 12.23
C PHE A 149 -13.84 1.78 13.41
N PHE A 150 -15.02 2.07 13.99
CA PHE A 150 -15.55 1.43 15.20
C PHE A 150 -16.94 0.80 15.03
N THR A 151 -17.46 0.71 13.80
CA THR A 151 -18.75 0.05 13.49
C THR A 151 -18.59 -0.86 12.30
#